data_AF-A0A081GM34-F1
#
_entry.id   AF-A0A081GM34-F1
#
_cell.length_a   1.000
_cell.length_b   1.000
_cell.length_c   1.000
_cell.angle_alpha   90.00
_cell.angle_beta   90.00
_cell.angle_gamma   90.00
#
_symmetry.space_group_name_H-M   'P 1'
#
loop_
_entity.id
_entity.type
_entity.pdbx_description
1 polymer ?
#
loop_
_entity_poly.entity_id
_entity_poly.type
_entity_poly.pdbx_seq_one_letter_code
_entity_poly.pdbx_strand_id
1 'polypeptide(L)'
;MSYLRQIMERLRDRSPSPPQDRRSDDALLEEHLRLYGSQLEACSDAMLDYEAAWLEQHIETLELCAREPTMQAGAGGAQHVEQLLEESRRFRRLLNRHRHERGLGYRAVHATVVASEHAWELSDPALRRAWGFPAAPSS
;
A
#
# COMPACT_ATOMS: atom_id res chain seq x y z
N MET A 1 -5.33 10.89 3.00
CA MET A 1 -4.59 9.82 3.71
C MET A 1 -4.75 8.53 2.91
N SER A 2 -3.66 7.81 2.64
CA SER A 2 -3.67 6.53 1.91
C SER A 2 -4.40 5.45 2.69
N TYR A 3 -5.32 4.76 2.01
CA TYR A 3 -6.09 3.66 2.58
C TYR A 3 -5.23 2.41 2.77
N LEU A 4 -4.19 2.23 1.95
CA LEU A 4 -3.23 1.14 2.09
C LEU A 4 -2.44 1.26 3.40
N ARG A 5 -1.99 2.47 3.76
CA ARG A 5 -1.34 2.72 5.06
C ARG A 5 -2.24 2.30 6.23
N GLN A 6 -3.52 2.66 6.18
CA GLN A 6 -4.49 2.31 7.23
C GLN A 6 -4.76 0.80 7.31
N ILE A 7 -4.82 0.10 6.17
CA ILE A 7 -4.95 -1.37 6.16
C ILE A 7 -3.69 -2.01 6.77
N MET A 8 -2.51 -1.57 6.37
CA MET A 8 -1.25 -2.16 6.80
C MET A 8 -0.94 -1.87 8.28
N GLU A 9 -1.31 -0.72 8.81
CA GLU A 9 -1.25 -0.43 10.25
C GLU A 9 -2.17 -1.39 11.02
N ARG A 10 -3.40 -1.61 10.55
CA ARG A 10 -4.33 -2.57 11.19
C ARG A 10 -3.87 -4.01 11.12
N LEU A 11 -3.21 -4.41 10.02
CA LEU A 11 -2.65 -5.75 9.85
C LEU A 11 -1.42 -5.95 10.75
N ARG A 12 -0.56 -4.94 10.91
CA ARG A 12 0.57 -4.97 11.85
C ARG A 12 0.12 -5.02 13.30
N ASP A 13 -0.95 -4.32 13.65
CA ASP A 13 -1.46 -4.25 15.03
C ASP A 13 -2.23 -5.51 15.44
N ARG A 14 -2.49 -6.45 14.51
CA ARG A 14 -2.96 -7.81 14.84
C ARG A 14 -1.84 -8.57 15.54
N SER A 15 -1.81 -8.48 16.87
CA SER A 15 -0.97 -9.36 17.71
C SER A 15 -1.25 -10.83 17.41
N PRO A 16 -0.22 -11.71 17.46
CA PRO A 16 -0.38 -13.14 17.28
C PRO A 16 -1.14 -13.72 18.47
N SER A 17 -2.46 -13.74 18.37
CA SER A 17 -3.34 -14.47 19.28
C SER A 17 -3.34 -15.96 18.86
N PRO A 18 -3.60 -16.91 19.80
CA PRO A 18 -3.45 -18.36 19.57
C PRO A 18 -4.33 -18.82 18.39
N PRO A 19 -4.13 -20.03 17.81
CA PRO A 19 -4.57 -20.37 16.45
C PRO A 19 -6.09 -20.38 16.32
N GLN A 20 -6.69 -19.20 16.19
CA GLN A 20 -8.10 -18.99 15.96
C GLN A 20 -8.27 -18.63 14.49
N ASP A 21 -8.90 -19.56 13.78
CA ASP A 21 -9.44 -19.46 12.44
C ASP A 21 -8.63 -18.64 11.43
N ARG A 22 -7.57 -19.27 10.88
CA ARG A 22 -6.96 -18.86 9.60
C ARG A 22 -8.00 -18.55 8.52
N ARG A 23 -9.14 -19.26 8.54
CA ARG A 23 -10.30 -19.01 7.67
C ARG A 23 -10.92 -17.62 7.86
N SER A 24 -10.95 -17.10 9.08
CA SER A 24 -11.45 -15.76 9.37
C SER A 24 -10.46 -14.67 8.92
N ASP A 25 -9.16 -14.96 9.00
CA ASP A 25 -8.12 -14.06 8.53
C ASP A 25 -8.09 -13.96 7.01
N ASP A 26 -8.24 -15.09 6.31
CA ASP A 26 -8.36 -15.13 4.85
C ASP A 26 -9.59 -14.35 4.38
N ALA A 27 -10.75 -14.52 5.03
CA ALA A 27 -11.98 -13.81 4.67
C ALA A 27 -11.84 -12.29 4.84
N LEU A 28 -11.19 -11.83 5.92
CA LEU A 28 -10.92 -10.42 6.15
C LEU A 28 -9.90 -9.86 5.15
N LEU A 29 -8.89 -10.64 4.78
CA LEU A 29 -7.93 -10.26 3.74
C LEU A 29 -8.60 -10.11 2.37
N GLU A 30 -9.50 -11.04 1.99
CA GLU A 30 -10.28 -10.90 0.75
C GLU A 30 -11.17 -9.66 0.77
N GLU A 31 -11.80 -9.35 1.91
CA GLU A 31 -12.59 -8.14 2.04
C GLU A 31 -11.73 -6.89 1.86
N HIS A 32 -10.57 -6.82 2.51
CA HIS A 32 -9.64 -5.71 2.34
C HIS A 32 -9.11 -5.58 0.91
N LEU A 33 -8.81 -6.69 0.23
CA LEU A 33 -8.40 -6.67 -1.18
C LEU A 33 -9.51 -6.15 -2.08
N ARG A 34 -10.77 -6.56 -1.84
CA ARG A 34 -11.92 -6.06 -2.60
C ARG A 34 -12.14 -4.57 -2.38
N LEU A 35 -12.10 -4.10 -1.13
CA LEU A 35 -12.25 -2.69 -0.79
C LEU A 35 -11.12 -1.86 -1.39
N TYR A 36 -9.87 -2.31 -1.25
CA TYR A 36 -8.72 -1.65 -1.85
C TYR A 36 -8.86 -1.54 -3.37
N GLY A 37 -9.23 -2.64 -4.06
CA GLY A 37 -9.49 -2.63 -5.50
C GLY A 37 -10.51 -1.58 -5.92
N SER A 38 -11.64 -1.49 -5.20
CA SER A 38 -12.66 -0.46 -5.49
C SER A 38 -12.16 0.97 -5.31
N GLN A 39 -11.21 1.21 -4.39
CA GLN A 39 -10.62 2.53 -4.21
C GLN A 39 -9.60 2.86 -5.29
N LEU A 40 -8.82 1.88 -5.76
CA LEU A 40 -7.87 2.07 -6.85
C LEU A 40 -8.54 2.54 -8.14
N GLU A 41 -9.78 2.14 -8.39
CA GLU A 41 -10.58 2.63 -9.52
C GLU A 41 -10.81 4.15 -9.47
N ALA A 42 -10.92 4.73 -8.27
CA ALA A 42 -11.15 6.16 -8.07
C ALA A 42 -9.86 6.98 -7.88
N CYS A 43 -8.71 6.33 -7.68
CA CYS A 43 -7.43 7.01 -7.51
C CYS A 43 -6.98 7.74 -8.79
N SER A 44 -6.24 8.84 -8.64
CA SER A 44 -5.50 9.44 -9.76
C SER A 44 -4.26 8.60 -10.09
N ASP A 45 -3.70 8.77 -11.28
CA ASP A 45 -2.50 8.02 -11.69
C ASP A 45 -1.30 8.33 -10.79
N ALA A 46 -1.14 9.57 -10.36
CA ALA A 46 -0.10 9.97 -9.40
C ALA A 46 -0.29 9.29 -8.02
N MET A 47 -1.54 9.11 -7.58
CA MET A 47 -1.85 8.36 -6.37
C MET A 47 -1.49 6.87 -6.53
N LEU A 48 -1.74 6.27 -7.69
CA LEU A 48 -1.35 4.89 -7.96
C LEU A 48 0.18 4.70 -7.96
N ASP A 49 0.94 5.68 -8.47
CA ASP A 49 2.40 5.66 -8.41
C ASP A 49 2.93 5.83 -6.97
N TYR A 50 2.28 6.67 -6.17
CA TYR A 50 2.58 6.80 -4.74
C TYR A 50 2.30 5.52 -3.96
N GLU A 51 1.13 4.91 -4.13
CA GLU A 51 0.77 3.65 -3.49
C GLU A 51 1.75 2.53 -3.88
N ALA A 52 2.25 2.56 -5.12
CA ALA A 52 3.24 1.59 -5.59
C ALA A 52 4.61 1.79 -4.94
N ALA A 53 5.09 3.04 -4.86
CA ALA A 53 6.33 3.39 -4.19
C ALA A 53 6.30 2.97 -2.71
N TRP A 54 5.18 3.27 -2.05
CA TRP A 54 5.01 2.96 -0.63
C TRP A 54 5.00 1.45 -0.38
N LEU A 55 4.27 0.71 -1.21
CA LEU A 55 4.17 -0.75 -1.05
C LEU A 55 5.47 -1.47 -1.36
N GLU A 56 6.26 -0.97 -2.32
CA GLU A 56 7.61 -1.47 -2.59
C GLU A 56 8.52 -1.27 -1.36
N GLN A 57 8.59 -0.04 -0.82
CA GLN A 57 9.37 0.25 0.39
C GLN A 57 8.90 -0.57 1.61
N HIS A 58 7.59 -0.78 1.76
CA HIS A 58 7.04 -1.59 2.84
C HIS A 58 7.48 -3.05 2.73
N ILE A 59 7.39 -3.64 1.53
CA ILE A 59 7.85 -5.01 1.28
C ILE A 59 9.35 -5.14 1.54
N GLU A 60 10.17 -4.19 1.06
CA GLU A 60 11.62 -4.19 1.34
C GLU A 60 11.93 -4.17 2.83
N THR A 61 11.18 -3.36 3.60
CA THR A 61 11.31 -3.30 5.06
C THR A 61 10.96 -4.63 5.70
N LEU A 62 9.86 -5.27 5.28
CA LEU A 62 9.47 -6.59 5.78
C LEU A 62 10.47 -7.68 5.38
N GLU A 63 11.06 -7.61 4.19
CA GLU A 63 12.10 -8.55 3.75
C GLU A 63 13.39 -8.40 4.55
N LEU A 64 13.73 -7.17 4.99
CA LEU A 64 14.81 -6.93 5.95
C LEU A 64 14.47 -7.53 7.32
N CYS A 65 13.26 -7.25 7.85
CA CYS A 65 12.79 -7.85 9.10
C CYS A 65 12.83 -9.38 9.05
N ALA A 66 12.49 -9.99 7.92
CA ALA A 66 12.49 -11.44 7.73
C ALA A 66 13.90 -12.05 7.79
N ARG A 67 14.95 -11.28 7.56
CA ARG A 67 16.35 -11.76 7.61
C ARG A 67 17.00 -11.59 8.98
N GLU A 68 16.45 -10.72 9.82
CA GLU A 68 17.02 -10.32 11.10
C GLU A 68 16.21 -10.90 12.28
N PRO A 69 16.69 -11.94 12.99
CA PRO A 69 15.93 -12.62 14.05
C PRO A 69 15.48 -11.70 15.19
N THR A 70 16.27 -10.67 15.52
CA THR A 70 15.94 -9.67 16.54
C THR A 70 14.77 -8.78 16.12
N MET A 71 14.69 -8.44 14.83
CA MET A 71 13.57 -7.68 14.27
C MET A 71 12.31 -8.53 14.16
N GLN A 72 12.44 -9.81 13.80
CA GLN A 72 11.31 -10.76 13.81
C GLN A 72 10.65 -10.84 15.19
N ALA A 73 11.45 -10.95 16.25
CA ALA A 73 10.94 -11.01 17.63
C ALA A 73 10.17 -9.73 18.01
N GLY A 74 10.65 -8.55 17.60
CA GLY A 74 9.96 -7.27 17.79
C GLY A 74 8.70 -7.09 16.93
N ALA A 75 8.60 -7.81 15.81
CA ALA A 75 7.50 -7.75 14.86
C ALA A 75 6.44 -8.86 15.06
N GLY A 76 6.44 -9.58 16.18
CA GLY A 76 5.45 -10.64 16.44
C GLY A 76 5.84 -12.04 15.95
N GLY A 77 7.10 -12.23 15.54
CA GLY A 77 7.70 -13.52 15.18
C GLY A 77 7.79 -13.76 13.67
N ALA A 78 8.62 -14.74 13.29
CA ALA A 78 8.90 -15.06 11.88
C ALA A 78 7.63 -15.37 11.06
N GLN A 79 6.70 -16.12 11.63
CA GLN A 79 5.45 -16.49 10.97
C GLN A 79 4.56 -15.27 10.67
N HIS A 80 4.53 -14.28 11.57
CA HIS A 80 3.76 -13.06 11.37
C HIS A 80 4.38 -12.19 10.27
N VAL A 81 5.71 -12.06 10.25
CA VAL A 81 6.42 -11.33 9.18
C VAL A 81 6.22 -11.99 7.82
N GLU A 82 6.25 -13.33 7.75
CA GLU A 82 5.99 -14.07 6.50
C GLU A 82 4.55 -13.86 6.00
N GLN A 83 3.58 -13.87 6.91
CA GLN A 83 2.19 -13.57 6.59
C GLN A 83 2.02 -12.15 6.04
N LEU A 84 2.58 -11.14 6.72
CA LEU A 84 2.54 -9.74 6.24
C LEU A 84 3.21 -9.56 4.88
N LEU A 85 4.29 -10.31 4.60
CA LEU A 85 4.93 -10.32 3.29
C LEU A 85 4.03 -10.89 2.21
N GLU A 86 3.35 -12.01 2.49
CA GLU A 86 2.41 -12.62 1.56
C GLU A 86 1.24 -11.69 1.26
N GLU A 87 0.62 -11.12 2.29
CA GLU A 87 -0.48 -10.15 2.19
C GLU A 87 -0.05 -8.93 1.37
N SER A 88 1.09 -8.31 1.68
CA SER A 88 1.65 -7.17 0.94
C SER A 88 1.88 -7.49 -0.54
N ARG A 89 2.36 -8.70 -0.85
CA ARG A 89 2.54 -9.15 -2.24
C ARG A 89 1.20 -9.31 -2.97
N ARG A 90 0.11 -9.69 -2.28
CA ARG A 90 -1.25 -9.72 -2.87
C ARG A 90 -1.73 -8.32 -3.24
N PHE A 91 -1.59 -7.36 -2.33
CA PHE A 91 -1.91 -5.95 -2.61
C PHE A 91 -1.08 -5.41 -3.79
N ARG A 92 0.20 -5.79 -3.89
CA ARG A 92 1.07 -5.36 -5.00
C ARG A 92 0.60 -5.89 -6.34
N ARG A 93 0.19 -7.17 -6.41
CA ARG A 93 -0.38 -7.74 -7.64
C ARG A 93 -1.64 -7.01 -8.07
N LEU A 94 -2.52 -6.70 -7.12
CA LEU A 94 -3.74 -5.96 -7.38
C LEU A 94 -3.45 -4.54 -7.90
N LEU A 95 -2.56 -3.80 -7.23
CA LEU A 95 -2.15 -2.46 -7.64
C LEU A 95 -1.50 -2.46 -9.03
N ASN A 96 -0.59 -3.39 -9.29
CA ASN A 96 0.09 -3.49 -10.59
C ASN A 96 -0.89 -3.82 -11.72
N ARG A 97 -1.95 -4.60 -11.45
CA ARG A 97 -3.02 -4.83 -12.43
C ARG A 97 -3.72 -3.52 -12.81
N HIS A 98 -4.15 -2.73 -11.82
CA HIS A 98 -4.79 -1.43 -12.08
C HIS A 98 -3.86 -0.43 -12.79
N ARG A 99 -2.58 -0.38 -12.40
CA ARG A 99 -1.58 0.46 -13.08
C ARG A 99 -1.41 0.03 -14.55
N HIS A 100 -1.32 -1.28 -14.80
CA HIS A 100 -1.22 -1.83 -16.15
C HIS A 100 -2.44 -1.51 -17.01
N GLU A 101 -3.66 -1.69 -16.48
CA GLU A 101 -4.92 -1.36 -17.16
C GLU A 101 -5.00 0.13 -17.56
N ARG A 102 -4.33 1.01 -16.81
CA ARG A 102 -4.25 2.45 -17.10
C ARG A 102 -3.04 2.86 -17.96
N GLY A 103 -2.24 1.89 -18.43
CA GLY A 103 -1.04 2.18 -19.21
C GLY A 103 0.11 2.79 -18.40
N LEU A 104 0.00 2.82 -17.06
CA LEU A 104 1.08 3.20 -16.15
C LEU A 104 2.05 2.02 -16.09
N GLY A 105 3.03 2.03 -17.00
CA GLY A 105 3.97 0.93 -17.19
C GLY A 105 4.78 0.58 -15.93
N TYR A 106 5.47 -0.56 -16.00
CA TYR A 106 6.48 -1.02 -15.04
C TYR A 106 7.73 -0.11 -15.03
N ARG A 107 7.56 1.22 -14.87
CA ARG A 107 8.66 2.00 -14.32
C ARG A 107 8.81 1.49 -12.89
N ALA A 108 9.86 0.70 -12.67
CA ALA A 108 10.32 0.36 -11.33
C ALA A 108 10.21 1.62 -10.50
N VAL A 109 9.41 1.59 -9.44
CA VAL A 109 9.06 2.79 -8.69
C VAL A 109 10.24 3.13 -7.80
N HIS A 110 11.37 3.46 -8.44
CA HIS A 110 12.53 4.10 -7.83
C HIS A 110 12.27 5.58 -7.52
N ALA A 111 11.04 6.06 -7.74
CA ALA A 111 10.59 7.29 -7.12
C ALA A 111 10.50 7.01 -5.62
N THR A 112 11.30 7.71 -4.83
CA THR A 112 11.22 7.63 -3.37
C THR A 112 9.80 7.94 -2.93
N VAL A 113 9.32 7.30 -1.86
CA VAL A 113 7.97 7.56 -1.32
C VAL A 113 7.73 9.06 -1.15
N VAL A 114 8.76 9.82 -0.76
CA VAL A 114 8.73 11.27 -0.63
C VAL A 114 8.49 11.99 -1.97
N ALA A 115 9.16 11.57 -3.05
CA ALA A 115 8.96 12.16 -4.38
C ALA A 115 7.55 11.84 -4.93
N SER A 116 7.06 10.63 -4.69
CA SER A 116 5.72 10.22 -5.12
C SER A 116 4.61 10.85 -4.27
N GLU A 117 4.83 11.06 -2.97
CA GLU A 117 3.91 11.76 -2.07
C GLU A 117 3.74 13.21 -2.53
N HIS A 118 4.85 13.87 -2.84
CA HIS A 118 4.85 15.24 -3.36
C HIS A 118 4.17 15.33 -4.73
N ALA A 119 4.39 14.36 -5.63
CA ALA A 119 3.70 14.29 -6.91
C ALA A 119 2.18 14.09 -6.75
N TRP A 120 1.76 13.25 -5.80
CA TRP A 120 0.35 13.08 -5.45
C TRP A 120 -0.24 14.39 -4.89
N GLU A 121 0.40 15.03 -3.92
CA GLU A 121 -0.08 16.29 -3.33
C GLU A 121 -0.25 17.40 -4.38
N LEU A 122 0.68 17.48 -5.35
CA LEU A 122 0.61 18.42 -6.46
C LEU A 122 -0.50 18.09 -7.48
N SER A 123 -0.94 16.83 -7.54
CA SER A 123 -2.00 16.36 -8.43
C SER A 123 -3.41 16.43 -7.80
N ASP A 124 -3.49 16.53 -6.46
CA ASP A 124 -4.75 16.55 -5.73
C ASP A 124 -5.43 17.94 -5.85
N PRO A 125 -6.61 18.04 -6.50
CA PRO A 125 -7.29 19.32 -6.72
C PRO A 125 -7.75 20.00 -5.42
N ALA A 126 -7.96 19.26 -4.33
CA ALA A 126 -8.31 19.83 -3.04
C ALA A 126 -7.08 20.43 -2.34
N LEU A 127 -5.95 19.74 -2.37
CA LEU A 127 -4.66 20.25 -1.86
C LEU A 127 -4.16 21.45 -2.66
N ARG A 128 -4.23 21.40 -4.01
CA ARG A 128 -3.92 22.54 -4.88
C ARG A 128 -4.73 23.78 -4.53
N ARG A 129 -6.05 23.61 -4.25
CA ARG A 129 -6.93 24.70 -3.80
C ARG A 129 -6.54 25.23 -2.43
N ALA A 130 -6.17 24.36 -1.48
CA ALA A 130 -5.69 24.76 -0.16
C ALA A 130 -4.36 25.54 -0.22
N TRP A 131 -3.52 25.28 -1.23
CA TRP A 131 -2.27 25.99 -1.50
C TRP A 131 -2.42 27.21 -2.41
N GLY A 132 -3.65 27.56 -2.82
CA GLY A 132 -3.92 28.75 -3.62
C GLY A 132 -3.64 28.61 -5.12
N PHE A 133 -3.43 27.41 -5.64
CA PHE A 133 -3.37 27.18 -7.09
C PHE A 133 -4.79 27.26 -7.68
N PRO A 134 -4.99 28.04 -8.76
CA PRO A 134 -6.27 28.06 -9.45
C PRO A 134 -6.58 26.66 -10.00
N ALA A 135 -7.85 26.25 -9.91
CA ALA A 135 -8.32 25.04 -10.59
C ALA A 135 -7.96 25.17 -12.07
N ALA A 136 -7.33 24.14 -12.65
CA ALA A 136 -6.94 24.19 -14.06
C ALA A 136 -8.17 24.55 -14.90
N PRO A 137 -8.04 25.50 -15.85
CA PRO A 137 -9.17 25.86 -16.71
C PRO A 137 -9.59 24.60 -17.47
N SER A 138 -10.87 24.26 -17.36
CA SER A 138 -11.50 23.20 -18.14
C SER A 138 -11.17 23.43 -19.61
N SER A 139 -10.49 22.49 -20.25
CA SER A 139 -10.30 22.43 -21.70
C SER A 139 -11.09 21.26 -22.25
#